data_AF-A0A376GKU4-F1
#
_entry.id   AF-A0A376GKU4-F1
#
_cell.length_a   1.000
_cell.length_b   1.000
_cell.length_c   1.000
_cell.angle_alpha   90.00
_cell.angle_beta   90.00
_cell.angle_gamma   90.00
#
_symmetry.space_group_name_H-M   'P 1'
#
loop_
_entity.id
_entity.type
_entity.pdbx_description
1 polymer ?
#
loop_
_entity_poly.entity_id
_entity_poly.type
_entity_poly.pdbx_seq_one_letter_code
_entity_poly.pdbx_strand_id
1 'polypeptide(L)'
;MINLNIQATKKNWAKAIPQSLPIYFVSGADDPIGDFGKGVLQSYKDLEQNGFEKVSIKLYPNLRHEILNESIKEQVYQDIVDWLTVLINHKKIEQKDV
;
A
#
# COMPACT_ATOMS: atom_id res chain seq x y z
N MET A 1 -8.00 -24.48 0.15
CA MET A 1 -8.45 -23.19 0.72
C MET A 1 -7.82 -22.90 2.09
N ILE A 2 -7.87 -23.84 3.06
CA ILE A 2 -7.29 -23.67 4.42
C ILE A 2 -5.78 -23.33 4.41
N ASN A 3 -4.98 -24.03 3.60
CA ASN A 3 -3.52 -23.81 3.58
C ASN A 3 -3.14 -22.38 3.12
N LEU A 4 -3.84 -21.84 2.11
CA LEU A 4 -3.61 -20.47 1.64
C LEU A 4 -3.91 -19.44 2.73
N ASN A 5 -5.03 -19.59 3.44
CA ASN A 5 -5.40 -18.68 4.52
C ASN A 5 -4.35 -18.72 5.64
N ILE A 6 -3.88 -19.91 6.02
CA ILE A 6 -2.81 -20.08 7.02
C ILE A 6 -1.53 -19.37 6.57
N GLN A 7 -1.15 -19.49 5.30
CA GLN A 7 0.06 -18.82 4.80
C GLN A 7 -0.08 -17.30 4.78
N ALA A 8 -1.22 -16.78 4.32
CA ALA A 8 -1.49 -15.35 4.23
C ALA A 8 -1.65 -14.66 5.60
N THR A 9 -2.08 -15.38 6.63
CA THR A 9 -2.34 -14.84 7.98
C THR A 9 -1.24 -15.18 9.00
N LYS A 10 -0.13 -15.81 8.57
CA LYS A 10 1.02 -16.08 9.44
C LYS A 10 1.55 -14.79 10.06
N LYS A 11 1.76 -14.77 11.37
CA LYS A 11 2.27 -13.60 12.12
C LYS A 11 3.52 -12.93 11.53
N ASN A 12 4.37 -13.69 10.83
CA ASN A 12 5.63 -13.23 10.26
C ASN A 12 5.63 -13.26 8.72
N TRP A 13 4.47 -13.22 8.07
CA TRP A 13 4.34 -13.33 6.60
C TRP A 13 5.23 -12.31 5.87
N ALA A 14 5.33 -11.09 6.40
CA ALA A 14 6.08 -9.99 5.80
C ALA A 14 7.60 -10.21 5.81
N LYS A 15 8.14 -11.14 6.61
CA LYS A 15 9.60 -11.40 6.68
C LYS A 15 10.20 -11.92 5.38
N ALA A 16 9.37 -12.51 4.51
CA ALA A 16 9.82 -12.99 3.21
C ALA A 16 9.95 -11.87 2.17
N ILE A 17 9.47 -10.66 2.47
CA ILE A 17 9.48 -9.52 1.56
C ILE A 17 10.68 -8.63 1.91
N PRO A 18 11.45 -8.16 0.91
CA PRO A 18 12.53 -7.20 1.16
C PRO A 18 11.99 -5.92 1.82
N GLN A 19 12.61 -5.51 2.93
CA GLN A 19 12.23 -4.30 3.68
C GLN A 19 12.41 -2.99 2.89
N SER A 20 13.30 -3.01 1.88
CA SER A 20 13.55 -1.90 0.98
C SER A 20 12.51 -1.76 -0.14
N LEU A 21 11.59 -2.72 -0.27
CA LEU A 21 10.53 -2.68 -1.27
C LEU A 21 9.52 -1.57 -0.92
N PRO A 22 9.32 -0.58 -1.80
CA PRO A 22 8.29 0.44 -1.58
C PRO A 22 6.89 -0.16 -1.70
N ILE A 23 6.02 0.12 -0.73
CA ILE A 23 4.64 -0.37 -0.69
C ILE A 23 3.70 0.82 -0.52
N TYR A 24 2.67 0.88 -1.36
CA TYR A 24 1.63 1.91 -1.30
C TYR A 24 0.25 1.28 -1.13
N PHE A 25 -0.39 1.60 -0.01
CA PHE A 25 -1.75 1.20 0.28
C PHE A 25 -2.71 2.25 -0.23
N VAL A 26 -3.68 1.81 -1.03
CA VAL A 26 -4.67 2.67 -1.66
C VAL A 26 -6.03 2.02 -1.45
N SER A 27 -6.93 2.67 -0.71
CA SER A 27 -8.23 2.07 -0.36
C SER A 27 -9.29 3.15 -0.08
N GLY A 28 -10.56 2.78 -0.18
CA GLY A 28 -11.67 3.62 0.26
C GLY A 28 -11.84 3.56 1.77
N ALA A 29 -12.16 4.70 2.39
CA ALA A 29 -12.39 4.77 3.84
C ALA A 29 -13.68 4.04 4.25
N ASP A 30 -14.66 3.92 3.35
CA ASP A 30 -15.96 3.30 3.62
C ASP A 30 -16.05 1.86 3.07
N ASP A 31 -14.90 1.24 2.78
CA ASP A 31 -14.83 -0.14 2.33
C ASP A 31 -15.02 -1.11 3.52
N PRO A 32 -16.14 -1.87 3.56
CA PRO A 32 -16.37 -2.85 4.63
C PRO A 32 -15.38 -4.02 4.61
N ILE A 33 -14.73 -4.29 3.46
CA ILE A 33 -13.73 -5.37 3.36
C ILE A 33 -12.45 -4.96 4.10
N GLY A 34 -12.09 -3.67 4.06
CA GLY A 34 -10.96 -3.10 4.78
C GLY A 34 -11.24 -2.73 6.24
N ASP A 35 -12.36 -3.19 6.82
CA ASP A 35 -12.88 -2.74 8.12
C ASP A 35 -13.00 -1.20 8.19
N PHE A 36 -13.60 -0.60 7.14
CA PHE A 36 -13.75 0.85 7.00
C PHE A 36 -12.40 1.58 7.13
N GLY A 37 -11.41 1.10 6.37
CA GLY A 37 -10.03 1.60 6.36
C GLY A 37 -9.17 1.19 7.56
N LYS A 38 -9.75 0.68 8.66
CA LYS A 38 -8.99 0.31 9.87
C LYS A 38 -8.06 -0.88 9.63
N GLY A 39 -8.53 -1.89 8.89
CA GLY A 39 -7.73 -3.06 8.55
C GLY A 39 -6.55 -2.72 7.63
N VAL A 40 -6.75 -1.77 6.71
CA VAL A 40 -5.69 -1.24 5.86
C VAL A 40 -4.66 -0.45 6.68
N LEU A 41 -5.13 0.40 7.60
CA LEU A 41 -4.27 1.14 8.52
C LEU A 41 -3.48 0.21 9.45
N GLN A 42 -4.08 -0.87 9.92
CA GLN A 42 -3.38 -1.87 10.73
C GLN A 42 -2.27 -2.54 9.93
N SER A 43 -2.56 -2.95 8.69
CA SER A 43 -1.57 -3.56 7.80
C SER A 43 -0.39 -2.62 7.50
N TYR A 44 -0.68 -1.33 7.30
CA TYR A 44 0.33 -0.29 7.16
C TYR A 44 1.24 -0.21 8.41
N LYS A 45 0.65 -0.13 9.60
CA LYS A 45 1.39 -0.06 10.87
C LYS A 45 2.21 -1.32 11.13
N ASP A 46 1.68 -2.48 10.79
CA ASP A 46 2.39 -3.75 10.95
C ASP A 46 3.65 -3.75 10.09
N LEU A 47 3.60 -3.25 8.85
CA LEU A 47 4.79 -3.14 8.00
C LEU A 47 5.80 -2.12 8.52
N GLU A 48 5.36 -0.95 9.00
CA GLU A 48 6.26 0.01 9.65
C GLU A 48 6.97 -0.62 10.86
N GLN A 49 6.24 -1.35 11.71
CA GLN A 49 6.81 -2.04 12.88
C GLN A 49 7.77 -3.18 12.51
N ASN A 50 7.60 -3.78 11.32
CA ASN A 50 8.50 -4.81 10.79
C ASN A 50 9.71 -4.24 10.03
N GLY A 51 9.92 -2.92 10.08
CA GLY A 51 11.12 -2.26 9.54
C GLY A 51 11.07 -2.01 8.04
N PHE A 52 9.89 -1.95 7.43
CA PHE A 52 9.76 -1.51 6.04
C PHE A 52 9.98 0.01 5.96
N GLU A 53 10.93 0.42 5.14
CA GLU A 53 11.41 1.82 5.12
C GLU A 53 10.50 2.74 4.30
N LYS A 54 9.82 2.19 3.29
CA LYS A 54 9.11 2.95 2.25
C LYS A 54 7.67 2.48 2.15
N VAL A 55 6.90 2.68 3.22
CA VAL A 55 5.47 2.38 3.25
C VAL A 55 4.68 3.68 3.17
N SER A 56 3.62 3.72 2.37
CA SER A 56 2.72 4.86 2.25
C SER A 56 1.27 4.39 2.22
N ILE A 57 0.35 5.24 2.65
CA ILE A 57 -1.08 4.94 2.66
C ILE A 57 -1.91 6.16 2.22
N LYS A 58 -2.92 5.91 1.40
CA LYS A 58 -3.94 6.89 1.02
C LYS A 58 -5.32 6.26 1.16
N LEU A 59 -6.13 6.82 2.06
CA LEU A 59 -7.53 6.47 2.24
C LEU A 59 -8.41 7.55 1.63
N TYR A 60 -9.26 7.17 0.67
CA TYR A 60 -10.18 8.12 0.02
C TYR A 60 -11.49 8.20 0.81
N PRO A 61 -11.87 9.38 1.31
CA PRO A 61 -13.11 9.54 2.07
C PRO A 61 -14.33 9.28 1.17
N ASN A 62 -15.39 8.71 1.74
CA ASN A 62 -16.66 8.42 1.05
C ASN A 62 -16.60 7.40 -0.09
N LEU A 63 -15.48 6.69 -0.26
CA LEU A 63 -15.34 5.63 -1.26
C LEU A 63 -15.32 4.25 -0.63
N ARG A 64 -15.85 3.28 -1.38
CA ARG A 64 -15.93 1.86 -0.99
C ARG A 64 -14.80 1.08 -1.67
N HIS A 65 -15.07 -0.13 -2.13
CA HIS A 65 -14.04 -1.08 -2.57
C HIS A 65 -13.40 -0.73 -3.93
N GLU A 66 -14.18 -0.30 -4.92
CA GLU A 66 -13.70 -0.16 -6.31
C GLU A 66 -13.22 1.25 -6.66
N ILE A 67 -12.32 1.82 -5.86
CA ILE A 67 -11.81 3.20 -6.05
C ILE A 67 -11.24 3.50 -7.45
N LEU A 68 -10.80 2.47 -8.18
CA LEU A 68 -10.25 2.59 -9.54
C LEU A 68 -11.34 2.66 -10.63
N ASN A 69 -12.59 2.33 -10.32
CA ASN A 69 -13.71 2.34 -11.26
C ASN A 69 -14.72 3.46 -10.96
N GLU A 70 -14.56 4.14 -9.84
CA GLU A 70 -15.45 5.21 -9.39
C GLU A 70 -15.27 6.51 -10.19
N SER A 71 -16.15 7.47 -9.94
CA SER A 71 -16.12 8.81 -10.56
C SER A 71 -14.81 9.59 -10.38
N ILE A 72 -14.01 9.26 -9.36
CA ILE A 72 -12.73 9.91 -9.06
C ILE A 72 -11.51 9.13 -9.59
N LYS A 73 -11.72 8.11 -10.44
CA LYS A 73 -10.65 7.23 -10.94
C LYS A 73 -9.46 7.99 -11.52
N GLU A 74 -9.67 9.11 -12.22
CA GLU A 74 -8.57 9.90 -12.78
C GLU A 74 -7.67 10.45 -11.68
N GLN A 75 -8.25 10.91 -10.56
CA GLN A 75 -7.49 11.35 -9.40
C GLN A 75 -6.74 10.20 -8.74
N VAL A 76 -7.38 9.03 -8.61
CA VAL A 76 -6.71 7.84 -8.03
C VAL A 76 -5.53 7.40 -8.89
N TYR A 77 -5.68 7.41 -10.22
CA TYR A 77 -4.59 7.12 -11.13
C TYR A 77 -3.47 8.15 -11.03
N GLN A 78 -3.80 9.44 -10.94
CA GLN A 78 -2.81 10.50 -10.79
C GLN A 78 -2.01 10.33 -9.50
N ASP A 79 -2.68 10.07 -8.37
CA ASP A 79 -2.01 9.82 -7.08
C ASP A 79 -1.04 8.63 -7.15
N ILE A 80 -1.40 7.56 -7.89
CA ILE A 80 -0.51 6.40 -8.12
C ILE A 80 0.69 6.79 -9.00
N VAL A 81 0.44 7.53 -10.08
CA VAL A 81 1.50 7.99 -11.00
C VAL A 81 2.47 8.92 -10.27
N ASP A 82 1.98 9.83 -9.44
CA ASP A 82 2.78 10.76 -8.66
C ASP A 82 3.66 10.00 -7.67
N TRP A 83 3.09 9.02 -6.97
CA TRP A 83 3.85 8.15 -6.07
C TRP A 83 4.96 7.38 -6.80
N LEU A 84 4.66 6.77 -7.95
CA LEU A 84 5.64 6.07 -8.76
C LEU A 84 6.74 7.01 -9.28
N THR A 85 6.37 8.22 -9.70
CA THR A 85 7.29 9.23 -10.22
C THR A 85 8.28 9.66 -9.15
N VAL A 86 7.82 9.89 -7.92
CA VAL A 86 8.71 10.17 -6.77
C VAL A 86 9.71 9.02 -6.59
N LEU A 87 9.26 7.77 -6.57
CA LEU A 87 10.15 6.62 -6.38
C LEU A 87 11.20 6.48 -7.50
N ILE A 88 10.80 6.66 -8.76
CA ILE A 88 11.71 6.57 -9.91
C ILE A 88 12.74 7.70 -9.87
N ASN A 89 12.32 8.92 -9.54
CA ASN A 89 13.20 10.08 -9.46
C ASN A 89 14.22 9.92 -8.31
N HIS A 90 13.80 9.39 -7.17
CA HIS A 90 14.72 9.05 -6.07
C HIS A 90 15.79 8.02 -6.52
N LYS A 91 15.41 6.98 -7.27
CA LYS A 91 16.37 6.01 -7.82
C LYS A 91 17.36 6.59 -8.84
N LYS A 92 16.96 7.63 -9.58
CA LYS A 92 17.84 8.30 -10.55
C LYS A 92 18.90 9.18 -9.88
N ILE A 93 18.61 9.70 -8.69
CA ILE A 93 19.55 10.50 -7.90
C ILE A 93 20.60 9.57 -7.27
N GLU A 94 20.18 8.46 -6.65
CA GLU A 94 21.08 7.47 -6.05
C GLU A 94 22.02 6.78 -7.07
N GLN A 95 21.69 6.75 -8.36
CA GLN A 95 22.52 6.15 -9.42
C GLN A 95 23.46 7.12 -10.14
N LYS A 96 23.38 8.44 -9.85
CA LYS A 96 24.25 9.44 -10.49
C LYS A 96 25.52 9.77 -9.71
N ASP A 97 25.66 9.25 -8.49
CA ASP A 97 26.78 9.49 -7.59
C ASP A 97 27.82 8.34 -7.56
N VAL A 98 27.91 7.54 -8.64
CA VAL A 98 28.94 6.51 -8.85
C VAL A 98 29.65 6.71 -10.19
#